data_AF-A0A4S8X546-F1
#
_entry.id   AF-A0A4S8X546-F1
#
_cell.length_a   1.000
_cell.length_b   1.000
_cell.length_c   1.000
_cell.angle_alpha   90.00
_cell.angle_beta   90.00
_cell.angle_gamma   90.00
#
_symmetry.space_group_name_H-M   'P 1'
#
loop_
_entity.id
_entity.type
_entity.pdbx_description
1 polymer ?
#
loop_
_entity_poly.entity_id
_entity_poly.type
_entity_poly.pdbx_seq_one_letter_code
_entity_poly.pdbx_strand_id
1 'polypeptide(L)'
;MSLGALLNIGPGKPGRKERYEIALVLASSHLQLHSSPWLEAGWSNSSVFLVENEKPCFDQPYLRRNSASNSTPVPYTGFDLPFATLGVILLEVCFGLTLDDSPYRAKHLSPDGSTNPAQDREAAWEWAKNMVGESGQEYARAVQWCLEKWRVREDDPGWRAEFHSNVVEVLETAYKKTWPE
;
A
#
# COMPACT_ATOMS: atom_id res chain seq x y z
N MET A 1 8.81 -12.34 8.52
CA MET A 1 9.35 -11.00 8.21
C MET A 1 8.20 -10.10 7.81
N SER A 2 8.17 -8.84 8.28
CA SER A 2 7.19 -7.86 7.80
C SER A 2 7.59 -7.29 6.45
N LEU A 3 6.64 -6.74 5.70
CA LEU A 3 6.91 -6.12 4.40
C LEU A 3 7.89 -4.95 4.54
N GLY A 4 7.70 -4.06 5.51
CA GLY A 4 8.64 -2.94 5.74
C GLY A 4 10.08 -3.41 5.98
N ALA A 5 10.26 -4.45 6.79
CA ALA A 5 11.59 -5.03 7.01
C ALA A 5 12.16 -5.67 5.74
N LEU A 6 11.32 -6.38 4.97
CA LEU A 6 11.70 -7.03 3.72
C LEU A 6 12.19 -6.03 2.66
N LEU A 7 11.56 -4.86 2.56
CA LEU A 7 11.94 -3.83 1.58
C LEU A 7 13.29 -3.17 1.91
N ASN A 8 13.67 -3.15 3.19
CA ASN A 8 14.87 -2.48 3.70
C ASN A 8 16.11 -3.38 3.82
N ILE A 9 15.96 -4.70 3.79
CA ILE A 9 17.08 -5.63 3.91
C ILE A 9 17.68 -5.92 2.52
N GLY A 10 19.00 -5.68 2.36
CA GLY A 10 19.73 -5.91 1.10
C GLY A 10 19.73 -7.37 0.62
N PRO A 11 20.15 -8.37 1.43
CA PRO A 11 20.03 -9.78 1.08
C PRO A 11 18.60 -10.29 1.32
N GLY A 12 17.88 -10.60 0.24
CA GLY A 12 16.49 -11.10 0.31
C GLY A 12 15.42 -10.09 -0.09
N LYS A 13 15.82 -8.91 -0.58
CA LYS A 13 14.89 -7.94 -1.17
C LYS A 13 14.16 -8.56 -2.38
N PRO A 14 12.83 -8.48 -2.45
CA PRO A 14 12.07 -9.05 -3.54
C PRO A 14 12.42 -8.33 -4.86
N GLY A 15 12.61 -9.13 -5.91
CA GLY A 15 12.75 -8.69 -7.27
C GLY A 15 11.48 -8.05 -7.80
N ARG A 16 11.53 -7.57 -9.06
CA ARG A 16 10.40 -6.84 -9.67
C ARG A 16 9.12 -7.69 -9.75
N LYS A 17 9.23 -8.97 -10.10
CA LYS A 17 8.08 -9.88 -10.22
C LYS A 17 7.39 -10.09 -8.87
N GLU A 18 8.17 -10.47 -7.86
CA GLU A 18 7.68 -10.74 -6.49
C GLU A 18 7.02 -9.49 -5.88
N ARG A 19 7.59 -8.31 -6.13
CA ARG A 19 6.96 -7.04 -5.71
C ARG A 19 5.59 -6.82 -6.38
N TYR A 20 5.44 -7.15 -7.66
CA TYR A 20 4.13 -7.09 -8.32
C TYR A 20 3.13 -8.11 -7.77
N GLU A 21 3.57 -9.33 -7.47
CA GLU A 21 2.73 -10.38 -6.86
C GLU A 21 2.19 -9.90 -5.51
N ILE A 22 3.08 -9.36 -4.65
CA ILE A 22 2.70 -8.76 -3.36
C ILE A 22 1.69 -7.62 -3.57
N ALA A 23 1.95 -6.71 -4.50
CA ALA A 23 1.06 -5.58 -4.80
C ALA A 23 -0.35 -6.05 -5.22
N LEU A 24 -0.43 -7.07 -6.08
CA LEU A 24 -1.70 -7.61 -6.56
C LEU A 24 -2.50 -8.28 -5.44
N VAL A 25 -1.85 -9.09 -4.60
CA VAL A 25 -2.53 -9.74 -3.47
C VAL A 25 -3.02 -8.70 -2.46
N LEU A 26 -2.22 -7.68 -2.17
CA LEU A 26 -2.61 -6.59 -1.26
C LEU A 26 -3.81 -5.80 -1.79
N ALA A 27 -3.80 -5.42 -3.08
CA ALA A 27 -4.93 -4.71 -3.69
C ALA A 27 -6.20 -5.58 -3.68
N SER A 28 -6.08 -6.86 -4.03
CA SER A 28 -7.20 -7.81 -4.03
C SER A 28 -7.77 -8.06 -2.62
N SER A 29 -6.90 -8.13 -1.61
CA SER A 29 -7.29 -8.27 -0.22
C SER A 29 -7.96 -7.01 0.31
N HIS A 30 -7.50 -5.84 -0.10
CA HIS A 30 -8.10 -4.56 0.27
C HIS A 30 -9.55 -4.46 -0.21
N LEU A 31 -9.85 -4.95 -1.43
CA LEU A 31 -11.21 -4.97 -1.98
C LEU A 31 -12.17 -5.77 -1.08
N GLN A 32 -11.69 -6.85 -0.47
CA GLN A 32 -12.47 -7.75 0.38
C GLN A 32 -12.58 -7.24 1.83
N LEU A 33 -11.51 -6.62 2.35
CA LEU A 33 -11.38 -6.27 3.76
C LEU A 33 -11.70 -4.80 4.08
N HIS A 34 -11.85 -3.93 3.08
CA HIS A 34 -12.24 -2.54 3.33
C HIS A 34 -13.65 -2.49 3.95
N SER A 35 -13.87 -1.55 4.87
CA SER A 35 -15.00 -1.47 5.81
C SER A 35 -15.06 -2.60 6.86
N SER A 36 -14.01 -3.43 6.97
CA SER A 36 -13.86 -4.34 8.11
C SER A 36 -12.92 -3.74 9.15
N PRO A 37 -13.07 -4.11 10.43
CA PRO A 37 -12.18 -3.63 11.49
C PRO A 37 -10.70 -3.84 11.13
N TRP A 38 -10.35 -4.90 10.38
CA TRP A 38 -8.99 -5.25 9.95
C TRP A 38 -8.21 -4.11 9.29
N LEU A 39 -8.87 -3.20 8.58
CA LEU A 39 -8.21 -2.07 7.91
C LEU A 39 -8.49 -0.71 8.55
N GLU A 40 -9.52 -0.60 9.41
CA GLU A 40 -9.93 0.66 10.02
C GLU A 40 -8.91 1.22 11.02
N ALA A 41 -8.15 0.37 11.71
CA ALA A 41 -7.12 0.81 12.66
C ALA A 41 -5.72 0.76 12.04
N GLY A 42 -5.31 1.86 11.39
CA GLY A 42 -3.91 2.26 11.19
C GLY A 42 -2.97 1.15 10.72
N TRP A 43 -3.39 0.32 9.78
CA TRP A 43 -2.52 -0.71 9.20
C TRP A 43 -1.36 -0.04 8.45
N SER A 44 -0.27 -0.77 8.24
CA SER A 44 0.93 -0.27 7.54
C SER A 44 1.74 -1.44 6.98
N ASN A 45 2.83 -1.15 6.27
CA ASN A 45 3.77 -2.17 5.80
C ASN A 45 4.32 -3.09 6.92
N SER A 46 4.30 -2.63 8.17
CA SER A 46 4.77 -3.41 9.33
C SER A 46 3.73 -4.40 9.83
N SER A 47 2.47 -4.24 9.41
CA SER A 47 1.35 -5.14 9.70
C SER A 47 1.20 -6.26 8.66
N VAL A 48 1.87 -6.15 7.51
CA VAL A 48 1.87 -7.15 6.44
C VAL A 48 3.04 -8.10 6.64
N PHE A 49 2.79 -9.40 6.69
CA PHE A 49 3.81 -10.44 6.88
C PHE A 49 3.83 -11.42 5.72
N LEU A 50 5.04 -11.83 5.34
CA LEU A 50 5.32 -12.77 4.25
C LEU A 50 6.16 -13.92 4.81
N VAL A 51 5.51 -14.95 5.37
CA VAL A 51 6.21 -16.11 5.94
C VAL A 51 5.40 -17.38 5.74
N GLU A 52 6.03 -18.37 5.14
CA GLU A 52 5.61 -19.76 5.17
C GLU A 52 6.83 -20.64 5.46
N ASN A 53 6.79 -21.46 6.52
CA ASN A 53 7.87 -22.39 6.89
C ASN A 53 9.29 -21.76 6.91
N GLU A 54 9.42 -20.59 7.56
CA GLU A 54 10.66 -19.81 7.69
C GLU A 54 11.24 -19.24 6.38
N LYS A 55 10.54 -19.39 5.25
CA LYS A 55 10.90 -18.79 3.97
C LYS A 55 9.93 -17.64 3.61
N PRO A 56 10.39 -16.60 2.89
CA PRO A 56 9.50 -15.59 2.34
C PRO A 56 8.54 -16.24 1.33
N CYS A 57 7.24 -16.02 1.52
CA CYS A 57 6.17 -16.47 0.64
C CYS A 57 5.43 -15.23 0.12
N PHE A 58 5.59 -14.93 -1.17
CA PHE A 58 5.20 -13.64 -1.76
C PHE A 58 3.78 -13.63 -2.32
N ASP A 59 3.24 -14.81 -2.62
CA ASP A 59 1.89 -15.06 -3.10
C ASP A 59 0.84 -15.09 -1.97
N GLN A 60 1.28 -15.22 -0.71
CA GLN A 60 0.38 -15.29 0.45
C GLN A 60 0.76 -14.30 1.58
N PRO A 61 0.87 -13.00 1.30
CA PRO A 61 0.97 -12.00 2.37
C PRO A 61 -0.29 -12.04 3.24
N TYR A 62 -0.11 -11.98 4.56
CA TYR A 62 -1.22 -11.89 5.51
C TYR A 62 -1.06 -10.70 6.45
N LEU A 63 -2.20 -10.20 6.91
CA LEU A 63 -2.25 -9.13 7.91
C LEU A 63 -2.15 -9.72 9.31
N ARG A 64 -1.22 -9.19 10.11
CA ARG A 64 -1.11 -9.51 11.53
C ARG A 64 -1.57 -8.32 12.36
N ARG A 65 -2.52 -8.56 13.26
CA ARG A 65 -2.98 -7.58 14.24
C ARG A 65 -2.99 -8.17 15.64
N ASN A 66 -2.64 -7.35 16.64
CA ASN A 66 -2.79 -7.69 18.04
C ASN A 66 -4.22 -7.37 18.48
N SER A 67 -4.96 -8.35 19.01
CA SER A 67 -6.34 -8.16 19.46
C SER A 67 -6.49 -7.22 20.66
N ALA A 68 -5.40 -6.93 21.38
CA ALA A 68 -5.37 -6.11 22.58
C ALA A 68 -4.99 -4.64 22.35
N SER A 69 -4.75 -4.21 21.11
CA SER A 69 -4.48 -2.80 20.83
C SER A 69 -5.78 -2.02 20.99
N ASN A 70 -5.91 -1.30 22.11
CA ASN A 70 -6.94 -0.28 22.31
C ASN A 70 -7.00 0.59 21.04
N SER A 71 -8.19 0.72 20.45
CA SER A 71 -8.43 1.57 19.31
C SER A 71 -8.07 3.00 19.70
N THR A 72 -6.84 3.42 19.41
CA THR A 72 -6.49 4.84 19.41
C THR A 72 -7.42 5.49 18.40
N PRO A 73 -8.19 6.53 18.79
CA PRO A 73 -9.06 7.22 17.86
C PRO A 73 -8.25 7.64 16.64
N VAL A 74 -8.60 7.10 15.48
CA VAL A 74 -7.93 7.47 14.24
C VAL A 74 -8.21 8.96 14.03
N PRO A 75 -7.17 9.81 13.87
CA PRO A 75 -7.37 11.22 13.61
C PRO A 75 -8.32 11.38 12.43
N TYR A 76 -9.24 12.35 12.48
CA TYR A 76 -10.10 12.61 11.33
C TYR A 76 -9.25 13.07 10.16
N THR A 77 -8.98 12.15 9.24
CA THR A 77 -8.43 12.44 7.93
C THR A 77 -9.59 12.79 7.01
N GLY A 78 -9.51 13.91 6.31
CA GLY A 78 -10.49 14.31 5.28
C GLY A 78 -10.49 13.42 4.03
N PHE A 79 -9.92 12.21 4.13
CA PHE A 79 -9.73 11.20 3.10
C PHE A 79 -9.83 9.80 3.72
N ASP A 80 -9.95 8.78 2.88
CA ASP A 80 -10.02 7.38 3.31
C ASP A 80 -8.62 6.86 3.66
N LEU A 81 -8.34 6.74 4.96
CA LEU A 81 -7.02 6.35 5.45
C LEU A 81 -6.60 4.94 4.98
N PRO A 82 -7.48 3.92 4.98
CA PRO A 82 -7.16 2.62 4.39
C PRO A 82 -6.69 2.71 2.93
N PHE A 83 -7.39 3.45 2.07
CA PHE A 83 -6.96 3.62 0.67
C PHE A 83 -5.66 4.39 0.54
N ALA A 84 -5.47 5.45 1.32
CA ALA A 84 -4.20 6.19 1.33
C ALA A 84 -3.04 5.28 1.76
N THR A 85 -3.25 4.43 2.77
CA THR A 85 -2.26 3.44 3.24
C THR A 85 -1.94 2.43 2.14
N LEU A 86 -2.95 1.93 1.43
CA LEU A 86 -2.72 1.03 0.30
C LEU A 86 -1.88 1.72 -0.79
N GLY A 87 -2.21 2.96 -1.14
CA GLY A 87 -1.45 3.74 -2.12
C GLY A 87 0.02 3.90 -1.74
N VAL A 88 0.30 4.20 -0.46
CA VAL A 88 1.66 4.24 0.08
C VAL A 88 2.35 2.88 -0.06
N ILE A 89 1.71 1.78 0.34
CA ILE A 89 2.36 0.45 0.27
C ILE A 89 2.60 0.01 -1.17
N LEU A 90 1.67 0.27 -2.09
CA LEU A 90 1.86 -0.04 -3.52
C LEU A 90 3.04 0.74 -4.12
N LEU A 91 3.25 1.98 -3.66
CA LEU A 91 4.40 2.81 -4.00
C LEU A 91 5.69 2.25 -3.41
N GLU A 92 5.69 1.88 -2.13
CA GLU A 92 6.85 1.30 -1.44
C GLU A 92 7.30 0.00 -2.12
N VAL A 93 6.35 -0.87 -2.44
CA VAL A 93 6.61 -2.13 -3.14
C VAL A 93 7.11 -1.86 -4.56
N CYS A 94 6.54 -0.90 -5.28
CA CYS A 94 7.00 -0.50 -6.62
C CYS A 94 8.47 -0.06 -6.63
N PHE A 95 8.91 0.75 -5.67
CA PHE A 95 10.30 1.21 -5.58
C PHE A 95 11.22 0.28 -4.78
N GLY A 96 10.63 -0.63 -4.01
CA GLY A 96 11.37 -1.48 -3.09
C GLY A 96 11.99 -0.67 -1.95
N LEU A 97 11.37 0.43 -1.55
CA LEU A 97 11.87 1.35 -0.54
C LEU A 97 10.70 1.74 0.34
N THR A 98 10.90 1.90 1.64
CA THR A 98 9.82 2.42 2.50
C THR A 98 9.65 3.93 2.30
N LEU A 99 8.47 4.45 2.62
CA LEU A 99 8.23 5.89 2.62
C LEU A 99 9.14 6.58 3.65
N ASP A 100 9.39 5.91 4.78
CA ASP A 100 10.27 6.39 5.86
C ASP A 100 11.70 6.64 5.38
N ASP A 101 12.22 5.76 4.53
CA ASP A 101 13.56 5.89 3.94
C ASP A 101 13.57 6.68 2.63
N SER A 102 12.41 7.17 2.18
CA SER A 102 12.31 7.97 0.96
C SER A 102 12.78 9.41 1.20
N PRO A 103 13.43 10.06 0.23
CA PRO A 103 13.79 11.48 0.33
C PRO A 103 12.55 12.40 0.28
N TYR A 104 11.38 11.86 -0.04
CA TYR A 104 10.13 12.62 -0.14
C TYR A 104 9.55 12.87 1.25
N ARG A 105 9.51 11.85 2.12
CA ARG A 105 8.94 12.00 3.46
C ARG A 105 9.67 13.04 4.30
N ALA A 106 11.00 13.10 4.21
CA ALA A 106 11.81 14.08 4.92
C ALA A 106 11.38 15.54 4.67
N LYS A 107 10.80 15.86 3.51
CA LYS A 107 10.32 17.21 3.16
C LYS A 107 9.00 17.58 3.83
N HIS A 108 8.24 16.60 4.31
CA HIS A 108 6.91 16.77 4.87
C HIS A 108 6.88 16.56 6.39
N LEU A 109 8.04 16.32 7.02
CA LEU A 109 8.15 16.22 8.48
C LEU A 109 7.86 17.57 9.15
N SER A 110 7.22 17.49 10.30
CA SER A 110 7.05 18.62 11.22
C SER A 110 8.41 19.06 11.80
N PRO A 111 8.52 20.28 12.35
CA PRO A 111 9.79 20.78 12.92
C PRO A 111 10.37 19.91 14.04
N ASP A 112 9.53 19.14 14.73
CA ASP A 112 9.91 18.18 15.78
C ASP A 112 10.31 16.79 15.23
N GLY A 113 10.32 16.62 13.90
CA GLY A 113 10.60 15.37 13.21
C GLY A 113 9.42 14.39 13.15
N SER A 114 8.25 14.75 13.67
CA SER A 114 7.05 13.92 13.59
C SER A 114 6.34 14.05 12.24
N THR A 115 5.46 13.11 11.94
CA THR A 115 4.56 13.15 10.78
C THR A 115 3.16 12.70 11.19
N ASN A 116 2.20 12.94 10.31
CA ASN A 116 0.84 12.43 10.43
C ASN A 116 0.38 11.83 9.09
N PRO A 117 -0.76 11.10 9.06
CA PRO A 117 -1.20 10.45 7.84
C PRO A 117 -1.44 11.38 6.64
N ALA A 118 -1.78 12.65 6.87
CA ALA A 118 -1.93 13.62 5.79
C ALA A 118 -0.57 14.03 5.21
N GLN A 119 0.43 14.27 6.07
CA GLN A 119 1.82 14.56 5.65
C GLN A 119 2.43 13.38 4.90
N ASP A 120 2.23 12.15 5.38
CA ASP A 120 2.71 10.93 4.71
C ASP A 120 2.01 10.73 3.34
N ARG A 121 0.71 11.04 3.24
CA ARG A 121 -0.04 11.02 1.98
C ARG A 121 0.50 12.04 0.98
N GLU A 122 0.80 13.27 1.41
CA GLU A 122 1.40 14.30 0.53
C GLU A 122 2.79 13.90 0.05
N ALA A 123 3.63 13.35 0.93
CA ALA A 123 4.94 12.81 0.56
C ALA A 123 4.82 11.69 -0.48
N ALA A 124 3.89 10.76 -0.28
CA ALA A 124 3.60 9.71 -1.24
C ALA A 124 3.09 10.26 -2.58
N TRP A 125 2.29 11.33 -2.56
CA TRP A 125 1.84 12.02 -3.77
C TRP A 125 2.98 12.59 -4.60
N GLU A 126 3.92 13.24 -3.94
CA GLU A 126 5.11 13.79 -4.59
C GLU A 126 5.99 12.67 -5.15
N TRP A 127 6.17 11.59 -4.39
CA TRP A 127 6.96 10.45 -4.81
C TRP A 127 6.33 9.71 -6.00
N ALA A 128 5.01 9.55 -6.02
CA ALA A 128 4.26 8.87 -7.08
C ALA A 128 4.48 9.49 -8.47
N LYS A 129 4.85 10.78 -8.57
CA LYS A 129 5.18 11.44 -9.85
C LYS A 129 6.34 10.79 -10.60
N ASN A 130 7.22 10.08 -9.89
CA ASN A 130 8.38 9.39 -10.48
C ASN A 130 8.09 7.93 -10.85
N MET A 131 6.91 7.40 -10.54
CA MET A 131 6.58 5.99 -10.78
C MET A 131 6.48 5.61 -12.26
N VAL A 132 6.15 6.57 -13.13
CA VAL A 132 5.96 6.28 -14.56
C VAL A 132 7.22 5.67 -15.17
N GLY A 133 8.41 6.13 -14.74
CA GLY A 133 9.68 5.57 -15.19
C GLY A 133 9.96 4.15 -14.68
N GLU A 134 9.48 3.81 -13.48
CA GLU A 134 9.75 2.51 -12.84
C GLU A 134 8.75 1.43 -13.26
N SER A 135 7.44 1.72 -13.16
CA SER A 135 6.36 0.74 -13.24
C SER A 135 5.31 1.05 -14.29
N GLY A 136 5.54 2.10 -15.10
CA GLY A 136 4.64 2.52 -16.16
C GLY A 136 3.47 3.35 -15.67
N GLN A 137 2.78 3.96 -16.64
CA GLN A 137 1.72 4.93 -16.38
C GLN A 137 0.50 4.34 -15.68
N GLU A 138 0.14 3.10 -16.02
CA GLU A 138 -1.06 2.46 -15.47
C GLU A 138 -0.91 2.12 -13.98
N TYR A 139 0.26 1.61 -13.56
CA TYR A 139 0.54 1.39 -12.14
C TYR A 139 0.53 2.73 -11.37
N ALA A 140 1.15 3.77 -11.94
CA ALA A 140 1.17 5.10 -11.32
C ALA A 140 -0.25 5.66 -11.12
N ARG A 141 -1.14 5.48 -12.11
CA ARG A 141 -2.56 5.86 -12.02
C ARG A 141 -3.30 5.07 -10.94
N ALA A 142 -3.06 3.76 -10.84
CA ALA A 142 -3.66 2.91 -9.81
C ALA A 142 -3.28 3.38 -8.39
N VAL A 143 -2.02 3.75 -8.17
CA VAL A 143 -1.55 4.33 -6.90
C VAL A 143 -2.19 5.69 -6.63
N GLN A 144 -2.18 6.58 -7.61
CA GLN A 144 -2.81 7.90 -7.48
C GLN A 144 -4.30 7.77 -7.13
N TRP A 145 -5.03 6.88 -7.81
CA TRP A 145 -6.43 6.60 -7.52
C TRP A 145 -6.63 6.24 -6.05
N CYS A 146 -5.81 5.34 -5.48
CA CYS A 146 -5.90 4.95 -4.07
C CYS A 146 -5.67 6.15 -3.15
N LEU A 147 -4.60 6.92 -3.41
CA LEU A 147 -4.29 8.06 -2.58
C LEU A 147 -5.42 9.12 -2.66
N GLU A 148 -6.15 9.24 -3.78
CA GLU A 148 -7.11 10.33 -4.07
C GLU A 148 -8.44 10.14 -3.36
N LYS A 149 -8.74 8.90 -2.97
CA LYS A 149 -10.04 8.51 -2.41
C LYS A 149 -10.38 9.32 -1.16
N TRP A 150 -11.47 10.05 -1.28
CA TRP A 150 -12.21 10.55 -0.12
C TRP A 150 -12.80 9.37 0.65
N ARG A 151 -13.30 9.64 1.87
CA ARG A 151 -13.98 8.62 2.67
C ARG A 151 -15.07 7.95 1.85
N VAL A 152 -14.90 6.67 1.62
CA VAL A 152 -15.91 5.86 0.96
C VAL A 152 -17.08 5.70 1.92
N ARG A 153 -18.29 5.96 1.42
CA ARG A 153 -19.50 5.75 2.22
C ARG A 153 -19.90 4.28 2.15
N GLU A 154 -20.26 3.71 3.29
CA GLU A 154 -20.68 2.30 3.36
C GLU A 154 -21.93 2.00 2.51
N ASP A 155 -22.77 3.02 2.28
CA ASP A 155 -24.01 2.93 1.50
C ASP A 155 -23.81 3.08 -0.02
N ASP A 156 -22.58 3.35 -0.48
CA ASP A 156 -22.26 3.45 -1.90
C ASP A 156 -21.54 2.17 -2.37
N PRO A 157 -22.23 1.13 -2.88
CA PRO A 157 -21.57 -0.09 -3.32
C PRO A 157 -20.67 0.12 -4.56
N GLY A 158 -20.77 1.27 -5.24
CA GLY A 158 -20.05 1.56 -6.48
C GLY A 158 -18.54 1.58 -6.32
N TRP A 159 -18.04 1.96 -5.15
CA TRP A 159 -16.60 2.08 -4.90
C TRP A 159 -15.86 0.76 -5.14
N ARG A 160 -16.48 -0.40 -4.87
CA ARG A 160 -15.85 -1.73 -5.09
C ARG A 160 -15.58 -1.98 -6.57
N ALA A 161 -16.55 -1.67 -7.41
CA ALA A 161 -16.43 -1.81 -8.86
C ALA A 161 -15.41 -0.81 -9.43
N GLU A 162 -15.41 0.43 -8.92
CA GLU A 162 -14.40 1.41 -9.31
C GLU A 162 -12.99 0.99 -8.88
N PHE A 163 -12.81 0.54 -7.63
CA PHE A 163 -11.52 0.10 -7.12
C PHE A 163 -11.00 -1.11 -7.89
N HIS A 164 -11.86 -2.08 -8.16
CA HIS A 164 -11.51 -3.25 -8.96
C HIS A 164 -10.99 -2.84 -10.35
N SER A 165 -11.76 -2.02 -11.08
CA SER A 165 -11.41 -1.62 -12.46
C SER A 165 -10.22 -0.66 -12.54
N ASN A 166 -10.06 0.25 -11.59
CA ASN A 166 -8.97 1.26 -11.62
C ASN A 166 -7.66 0.77 -11.01
N VAL A 167 -7.70 -0.28 -10.18
CA VAL A 167 -6.51 -0.73 -9.43
C VAL A 167 -6.26 -2.22 -9.63
N VAL A 168 -7.18 -3.09 -9.22
CA VAL A 168 -6.94 -4.54 -9.22
C VAL A 168 -6.71 -5.07 -10.64
N GLU A 169 -7.63 -4.77 -11.56
CA GLU A 169 -7.57 -5.21 -12.95
C GLU A 169 -6.37 -4.61 -13.69
N VAL A 170 -6.01 -3.36 -13.37
CA VAL A 170 -4.82 -2.68 -13.91
C VAL A 170 -3.54 -3.41 -13.52
N LEU A 171 -3.38 -3.73 -12.22
CA LEU A 171 -2.22 -4.46 -11.72
C LEU A 171 -2.14 -5.88 -12.30
N GLU A 172 -3.28 -6.57 -12.39
CA GLU A 172 -3.36 -7.92 -12.95
C GLU A 172 -3.00 -7.94 -14.44
N THR A 173 -3.55 -7.01 -15.21
CA THR A 173 -3.25 -6.89 -16.65
C THR A 173 -1.79 -6.54 -16.88
N ALA A 174 -1.23 -5.61 -16.11
CA ALA A 174 0.17 -5.25 -16.17
C ALA A 174 1.09 -6.44 -15.85
N TYR A 175 0.71 -7.24 -14.83
CA TYR A 175 1.43 -8.44 -14.45
C TYR A 175 1.43 -9.49 -15.59
N LYS A 176 0.25 -9.87 -16.09
CA LYS A 176 0.10 -10.87 -17.17
C LYS A 176 0.82 -10.47 -18.45
N LYS A 177 0.82 -9.17 -18.78
CA LYS A 177 1.54 -8.65 -19.95
C LYS A 177 3.06 -8.73 -19.80
N THR A 178 3.56 -8.54 -18.59
CA THR A 178 5.01 -8.46 -18.32
C THR A 178 5.62 -9.84 -18.06
N TRP A 179 4.87 -10.74 -17.42
CA TRP A 179 5.28 -12.11 -17.09
C TRP A 179 4.22 -13.12 -17.57
N PRO A 180 4.14 -13.40 -18.89
CA PRO A 180 3.26 -14.44 -19.40
C PRO A 180 3.72 -15.83 -18.92
N GLU A 181 2.77 -16.75 -18.76
CA GLU A 181 3.00 -18.16 -18.40
C GLU A 181 3.82 -18.93 -19.45
#